data_AF-A0A2V2UEG4-F1
#
_entry.id   AF-A0A2V2UEG4-F1
#
_cell.length_a   1.000
_cell.length_b   1.000
_cell.length_c   1.000
_cell.angle_alpha   90.00
_cell.angle_beta   90.00
_cell.angle_gamma   90.00
#
_symmetry.space_group_name_H-M   'P 1'
#
loop_
_entity.id
_entity.type
_entity.pdbx_description
1 polymer ?
#
loop_
_entity_poly.entity_id
_entity_poly.type
_entity_poly.pdbx_seq_one_letter_code
_entity_poly.pdbx_strand_id
1 'polypeptide(L)'
;MLQLTKTQQKEVQTYLESLSVGMILFGLRFAYKRERAISGGYLLPGRKSIVKKETVMLNHTQAGWRLNNWKAMIRSYRDKGYSYPTISRIKKEIRVIAYATK
;
A
#
# COMPACT_ATOMS: atom_id res chain seq x y z
N MET A 1 3.97 -22.18 -23.93
CA MET A 1 5.06 -22.69 -23.07
C MET A 1 5.87 -21.49 -22.57
N LEU A 2 6.27 -21.45 -21.29
CA LEU A 2 7.05 -20.32 -20.73
C LEU A 2 8.41 -20.25 -21.42
N GLN A 3 8.69 -19.13 -22.10
CA GLN A 3 10.00 -18.88 -22.71
C GLN A 3 10.88 -18.18 -21.69
N LEU A 4 11.81 -18.93 -21.08
CA LEU A 4 12.72 -18.42 -20.05
C LEU A 4 14.15 -18.39 -20.60
N THR A 5 14.91 -17.36 -20.23
CA THR A 5 16.36 -17.38 -20.40
C THR A 5 17.00 -18.43 -19.49
N LYS A 6 18.22 -18.87 -19.80
CA LYS A 6 18.97 -19.82 -18.95
C LYS A 6 19.08 -19.35 -17.50
N THR A 7 19.28 -18.04 -17.29
CA THR A 7 19.37 -17.43 -15.96
C THR A 7 18.05 -17.53 -15.21
N GLN A 8 16.94 -17.17 -15.86
CA GLN A 8 15.60 -17.26 -15.26
C GLN A 8 15.22 -18.72 -14.96
N GLN A 9 15.61 -19.67 -15.82
CA GLN A 9 15.37 -21.09 -15.57
C GLN A 9 16.11 -21.56 -14.32
N LYS A 10 17.39 -21.21 -14.16
CA LYS A 10 18.19 -21.56 -12.97
C LYS A 10 17.61 -20.95 -11.70
N GLU A 11 17.15 -19.71 -11.78
CA GLU A 11 16.51 -19.00 -10.66
C GLU A 11 15.19 -19.67 -10.25
N VAL A 12 14.29 -19.94 -11.20
CA VAL A 12 13.03 -20.65 -10.93
C VAL A 12 13.30 -22.01 -10.31
N GLN A 13 14.25 -22.77 -10.86
CA GLN A 13 14.65 -24.07 -10.31
C GLN A 13 15.12 -23.96 -8.86
N THR A 14 16.00 -23.00 -8.58
CA THR A 14 16.50 -22.73 -7.22
C THR A 14 15.34 -22.45 -6.25
N TYR A 15 14.34 -21.66 -6.67
CA TYR A 15 13.19 -21.36 -5.81
C TYR A 15 12.27 -22.56 -5.60
N LEU A 16 12.03 -23.36 -6.63
CA LEU A 16 11.18 -24.56 -6.52
C LEU A 16 11.83 -25.66 -5.66
N GLU A 17 13.16 -25.75 -5.66
CA GLU A 17 13.90 -26.72 -4.85
C GLU A 17 14.08 -26.26 -3.39
N SER A 18 14.11 -24.95 -3.13
CA SER A 18 14.41 -24.39 -1.79
C SER A 18 13.19 -23.99 -0.97
N LEU A 19 12.03 -23.75 -1.59
CA LEU A 19 10.83 -23.27 -0.90
C LEU A 19 9.81 -24.40 -0.67
N SER A 20 9.08 -24.31 0.44
CA SER A 20 7.93 -25.18 0.64
C SER A 20 6.82 -24.87 -0.38
N VAL A 21 6.04 -25.89 -0.74
CA VAL A 21 4.90 -25.74 -1.67
C VAL A 21 3.95 -24.63 -1.21
N GLY A 22 3.71 -24.48 0.10
CA GLY A 22 2.88 -23.43 0.65
C GLY A 22 3.41 -22.01 0.35
N MET A 23 4.72 -21.81 0.47
CA MET A 23 5.35 -20.52 0.16
C MET A 23 5.37 -20.23 -1.34
N ILE A 24 5.60 -21.24 -2.17
CA ILE A 24 5.53 -21.12 -3.64
C ILE A 24 4.11 -20.68 -4.05
N LEU A 25 3.08 -21.37 -3.57
CA LEU A 25 1.69 -21.03 -3.88
C LEU A 25 1.30 -19.66 -3.36
N PHE A 26 1.78 -19.27 -2.17
CA PHE A 26 1.57 -17.93 -1.63
C PHE A 26 2.16 -16.86 -2.56
N GLY A 27 3.43 -17.01 -2.97
CA GLY A 27 4.10 -16.07 -3.87
C GLY A 27 3.41 -15.95 -5.22
N LEU A 28 3.04 -17.08 -5.82
CA LEU A 28 2.32 -17.12 -7.10
C LEU A 28 0.94 -16.47 -7.00
N ARG A 29 0.16 -16.73 -5.94
CA ARG A 29 -1.14 -16.08 -5.72
C ARG A 29 -1.01 -14.57 -5.59
N PHE A 30 0.01 -14.10 -4.88
CA PHE A 30 0.29 -12.68 -4.74
C PHE A 30 0.65 -12.06 -6.09
N ALA A 31 1.59 -12.66 -6.82
CA ALA A 31 2.01 -12.19 -8.14
C ALA A 31 0.84 -12.16 -9.13
N TYR A 32 0.04 -13.22 -9.19
CA TYR A 32 -1.15 -13.30 -10.04
C TYR A 32 -2.16 -12.18 -9.73
N LYS A 33 -2.51 -11.97 -8.46
CA LYS A 33 -3.44 -10.90 -8.06
C LYS A 33 -2.91 -9.51 -8.43
N ARG A 34 -1.60 -9.30 -8.25
CA ARG A 34 -0.94 -8.04 -8.61
C ARG A 34 -0.99 -7.81 -10.12
N GLU A 35 -0.62 -8.80 -10.92
CA GLU A 35 -0.63 -8.71 -12.38
C GLU A 35 -2.03 -8.46 -12.93
N ARG A 36 -3.04 -9.16 -12.39
CA ARG A 36 -4.45 -8.90 -12.68
C ARG A 36 -4.87 -7.47 -12.36
N ALA A 37 -4.34 -6.91 -11.28
CA ALA A 37 -4.66 -5.53 -10.88
C ALA A 37 -4.02 -4.46 -11.76
N ILE A 38 -2.79 -4.71 -12.20
CA ILE A 38 -2.08 -3.82 -13.13
C ILE A 38 -2.78 -3.87 -14.49
N SER A 39 -2.96 -5.07 -15.06
CA SER A 39 -3.61 -5.27 -16.36
C SER A 39 -5.07 -4.80 -16.38
N GLY A 40 -5.80 -4.93 -15.27
CA GLY A 40 -7.18 -4.43 -15.14
C GLY A 40 -7.30 -2.94 -14.81
N GLY A 41 -6.20 -2.20 -14.66
CA GLY A 41 -6.21 -0.75 -14.45
C GLY A 41 -6.63 -0.27 -13.05
N TYR A 42 -6.90 -1.17 -12.11
CA TYR A 42 -7.29 -0.83 -10.73
C TYR A 42 -6.12 -0.78 -9.75
N LEU A 43 -4.90 -1.15 -10.19
CA LEU A 43 -3.65 -0.85 -9.50
C LEU A 43 -2.74 -0.05 -10.44
N LEU A 44 -2.42 1.18 -10.05
CA LEU A 44 -1.50 2.06 -10.77
C LEU A 44 -0.11 2.01 -10.09
N PRO A 45 0.88 1.30 -10.65
CA PRO A 45 2.22 1.23 -10.09
C PRO A 45 2.82 2.64 -9.89
N GLY A 46 3.54 2.85 -8.79
CA GLY A 46 4.11 4.17 -8.46
C GLY A 46 3.14 5.17 -7.83
N ARG A 47 1.81 4.96 -7.92
CA ARG A 47 0.84 5.85 -7.25
C ARG A 47 0.78 5.55 -5.75
N LYS A 48 1.10 6.55 -4.92
CA LYS A 48 0.88 6.45 -3.46
C LYS A 48 -0.61 6.28 -3.19
N SER A 49 -0.96 5.43 -2.22
CA SER A 49 -2.34 5.34 -1.74
C SER A 49 -2.81 6.72 -1.25
N ILE A 50 -4.11 7.00 -1.31
CA ILE A 50 -4.67 8.27 -0.82
C ILE A 50 -4.22 8.53 0.62
N VAL A 51 -4.21 7.48 1.46
CA VAL A 51 -3.71 7.54 2.84
C VAL A 51 -2.25 8.02 2.87
N LYS A 52 -1.33 7.35 2.16
CA LYS A 52 0.08 7.77 2.12
C LYS A 52 0.26 9.16 1.54
N LYS A 53 -0.52 9.55 0.53
CA LYS A 53 -0.46 10.90 -0.06
C LYS A 53 -0.75 11.97 0.99
N GLU A 54 -1.67 11.72 1.90
CA GLU A 54 -2.08 12.67 2.94
C GLU A 54 -1.17 12.65 4.18
N THR A 55 -0.39 11.59 4.41
CA THR A 55 0.37 11.40 5.67
C THR A 55 1.89 11.33 5.53
N VAL A 56 2.45 10.96 4.38
CA VAL A 56 3.88 10.64 4.24
C VAL A 56 4.85 11.78 4.57
N MET A 57 4.42 13.04 4.47
CA MET A 57 5.26 14.22 4.76
C MET A 57 4.84 14.95 6.04
N LEU A 58 3.96 14.38 6.86
CA LEU A 58 3.56 15.01 8.11
C LEU A 58 4.62 14.82 9.18
N ASN A 59 5.03 15.92 9.81
CA ASN A 59 5.74 15.88 11.07
C ASN A 59 4.77 15.81 12.27
N HIS A 60 5.29 15.57 13.47
CA HIS A 60 4.50 15.46 14.71
C HIS A 60 3.59 16.66 14.95
N THR A 61 4.10 17.89 14.80
CA THR A 61 3.34 19.12 15.03
C THR A 61 2.18 19.26 14.04
N GLN A 62 2.43 19.01 12.76
CA GLN A 62 1.40 19.04 11.72
C GLN A 62 0.35 17.96 11.94
N ALA A 63 0.76 16.76 12.34
CA ALA A 63 -0.15 15.67 12.67
C ALA A 63 -1.04 16.02 13.87
N GLY A 64 -0.46 16.58 14.94
CA GLY A 64 -1.20 17.07 16.11
C GLY A 64 -2.21 18.17 15.75
N TRP A 65 -1.79 19.16 14.96
CA TRP A 65 -2.68 20.23 14.50
C TRP A 65 -3.89 19.68 13.72
N ARG A 66 -3.66 18.71 12.83
CA ARG A 66 -4.75 18.07 12.06
C ARG A 66 -5.73 17.30 12.93
N LEU A 67 -5.26 16.66 14.00
CA LEU A 67 -6.13 15.96 14.96
C LEU A 67 -6.97 16.94 15.77
N ASN A 68 -6.38 18.07 16.20
CA ASN A 68 -7.10 19.11 16.93
C ASN A 68 -8.16 19.80 16.04
N ASN A 69 -7.90 19.89 14.73
CA ASN A 69 -8.81 20.50 13.75
C ASN A 69 -9.62 19.47 12.94
N TRP A 70 -9.87 18.29 13.51
CA TRP A 70 -10.36 17.13 12.75
C TRP A 70 -11.69 17.34 12.02
N LYS A 71 -12.63 18.11 12.58
CA LYS A 71 -13.92 18.41 11.91
C LYS A 71 -13.71 19.17 10.58
N ALA A 72 -12.77 20.12 10.55
CA ALA A 72 -12.40 20.83 9.33
C ALA A 72 -11.71 19.88 8.32
N MET A 73 -10.83 19.00 8.82
CA MET A 73 -10.17 17.99 7.98
C MET A 73 -11.18 17.05 7.31
N ILE A 74 -12.20 16.57 8.04
CA ILE A 74 -13.26 15.74 7.45
C ILE A 74 -13.92 16.46 6.27
N ARG A 75 -14.32 17.72 6.44
CA ARG A 75 -14.94 18.51 5.35
C ARG A 75 -14.03 18.59 4.12
N SER A 76 -12.78 19.02 4.31
CA SER A 76 -11.80 19.09 3.22
C SER A 76 -11.57 17.75 2.51
N TYR A 77 -11.57 16.63 3.25
CA TYR A 77 -11.45 15.31 2.64
C TYR A 77 -12.70 14.87 1.88
N ARG A 78 -13.89 15.24 2.37
CA ARG A 78 -15.15 14.98 1.67
C ARG A 78 -15.22 15.79 0.37
N ASP A 79 -14.77 17.02 0.37
CA ASP A 79 -14.70 17.88 -0.83
C ASP A 79 -13.73 17.30 -1.88
N LYS A 80 -12.65 16.64 -1.45
CA LYS A 80 -11.74 15.86 -2.32
C LYS A 80 -12.34 14.53 -2.81
N GLY A 81 -13.57 14.19 -2.44
CA GLY A 81 -14.26 12.96 -2.82
C GLY A 81 -13.84 11.72 -2.01
N TYR A 82 -13.17 11.88 -0.86
CA TYR A 82 -12.75 10.74 -0.07
C TYR A 82 -13.94 10.09 0.66
N SER A 83 -13.97 8.75 0.64
CA SER A 83 -14.92 7.97 1.43
C SER A 83 -14.62 8.09 2.93
N TYR A 84 -15.64 7.97 3.79
CA TYR A 84 -15.44 7.91 5.24
C TYR A 84 -14.47 6.81 5.69
N PRO A 85 -14.49 5.59 5.12
CA PRO A 85 -13.45 4.58 5.36
C PRO A 85 -12.03 5.08 5.07
N THR A 86 -11.82 5.80 3.96
CA THR A 86 -10.51 6.40 3.63
C THR A 86 -10.10 7.45 4.66
N ILE A 87 -11.04 8.33 5.05
CA ILE A 87 -10.81 9.38 6.06
C ILE A 87 -10.45 8.77 7.43
N SER A 88 -11.13 7.68 7.80
CA SER A 88 -10.82 6.93 9.04
C SER A 88 -9.39 6.38 9.02
N ARG A 89 -8.97 5.79 7.89
CA ARG A 89 -7.60 5.28 7.72
C ARG A 89 -6.56 6.41 7.77
N ILE A 90 -6.83 7.56 7.16
CA ILE A 90 -5.98 8.75 7.28
C ILE A 90 -5.85 9.16 8.75
N LYS A 91 -6.96 9.22 9.51
CA LYS A 91 -6.92 9.56 10.95
C LYS A 91 -6.03 8.61 11.74
N LYS A 92 -6.13 7.31 11.46
CA LYS A 92 -5.34 6.28 12.13
C LYS A 92 -3.84 6.53 11.92
N GLU A 93 -3.42 6.77 10.68
CA GLU A 93 -2.02 7.08 10.37
C GLU A 93 -1.56 8.41 10.99
N ILE A 94 -2.39 9.45 10.97
CA ILE A 94 -2.06 10.73 11.63
C ILE A 94 -1.85 10.54 13.14
N ARG A 95 -2.64 9.68 13.81
CA ARG A 95 -2.44 9.36 15.23
C ARG A 95 -1.12 8.67 15.47
N VAL A 96 -0.75 7.71 14.62
CA VAL A 96 0.56 7.05 14.71
C VAL A 96 1.68 8.08 14.61
N ILE A 97 1.60 9.00 13.65
CA ILE A 97 2.61 10.06 13.50
C ILE A 97 2.59 11.03 14.69
N ALA A 98 1.43 11.47 15.15
CA ALA A 98 1.34 12.45 16.24
C ALA A 98 1.87 11.89 17.57
N TYR A 99 1.60 10.62 17.86
CA TYR A 99 1.91 9.98 19.15
C TYR A 99 3.09 9.02 19.11
N ALA A 100 3.73 8.81 17.96
CA ALA A 100 5.01 8.13 17.93
C ALA A 100 5.97 8.90 18.86
N THR A 101 6.46 8.22 19.89
CA THR A 101 7.47 8.77 20.78
C THR A 101 8.74 8.94 19.95
N LYS A 102 9.36 10.13 20.02
CA LYS A 102 10.67 10.36 19.38
C LYS A 102 11.70 9.36 19.88
#